data_AF-A0AAE6ZQN1-F1
#
_entry.id   AF-A0AAE6ZQN1-F1
#
_cell.length_a   1.000
_cell.length_b   1.000
_cell.length_c   1.000
_cell.angle_alpha   90.00
_cell.angle_beta   90.00
_cell.angle_gamma   90.00
#
_symmetry.space_group_name_H-M   'P 1'
#
loop_
_entity.id
_entity.type
_entity.pdbx_description
1 polymer ?
#
loop_
_entity_poly.entity_id
_entity_poly.type
_entity_poly.pdbx_seq_one_letter_code
_entity_poly.pdbx_strand_id
1 'polypeptide(L)'
;MNTYKYSAYYKNGLTFEELSKEEQERNIGLFYTDVVSYFEDGDEIISMDDNGVVSIQTTLDEKECDDLVAKVAIGLDLLPMKH
;
A
#
# COMPACT_ATOMS: atom_id res chain seq x y z
N MET A 1 6.03 16.50 -8.65
CA MET A 1 5.46 15.22 -8.18
C MET A 1 6.25 14.79 -6.97
N ASN A 2 5.57 14.51 -5.87
CA ASN A 2 6.18 13.94 -4.67
C ASN A 2 6.15 12.42 -4.79
N THR A 3 7.07 11.74 -4.11
CA THR A 3 7.09 10.28 -4.04
C THR A 3 6.84 9.87 -2.60
N TYR A 4 5.76 9.12 -2.40
CA TYR A 4 5.38 8.55 -1.11
C TYR A 4 5.59 7.05 -1.13
N LYS A 5 6.08 6.50 0.00
CA LYS A 5 6.43 5.09 0.12
C LYS A 5 5.61 4.43 1.21
N TYR A 6 4.98 3.32 0.84
CA TYR A 6 4.09 2.57 1.69
C TYR A 6 4.50 1.12 1.70
N SER A 7 4.51 0.53 2.88
CA SER A 7 4.64 -0.89 3.05
C SER A 7 3.32 -1.46 3.57
N ALA A 8 2.87 -2.52 2.92
CA ALA A 8 1.76 -3.32 3.40
C ALA A 8 2.27 -4.26 4.51
N TYR A 9 2.66 -3.71 5.66
CA TYR A 9 3.02 -4.54 6.81
C TYR A 9 1.76 -5.09 7.49
N TYR A 10 1.73 -6.40 7.66
CA TYR A 10 0.79 -7.06 8.56
C TYR A 10 1.14 -6.75 10.01
N LYS A 11 0.32 -5.96 10.67
CA LYS A 11 0.27 -5.93 12.13
C LYS A 11 -1.17 -5.88 12.60
N ASN A 12 -1.87 -7.02 12.59
CA ASN A 12 -3.23 -7.06 13.10
C ASN A 12 -3.22 -6.66 14.59
N GLY A 13 -3.84 -5.52 14.91
CA GLY A 13 -3.58 -4.75 16.13
C GLY A 13 -4.02 -5.37 17.45
N LEU A 14 -4.50 -6.62 17.47
CA LEU A 14 -5.00 -7.27 18.69
C LEU A 14 -4.54 -8.73 18.88
N THR A 15 -4.03 -9.41 17.85
CA THR A 15 -3.49 -10.78 17.96
C THR A 15 -2.29 -10.93 17.02
N PHE A 16 -1.14 -11.25 17.60
CA PHE A 16 0.15 -11.48 16.92
C PHE A 16 0.18 -12.81 16.14
N GLU A 17 -0.80 -13.06 15.28
CA GLU A 17 -0.63 -14.09 14.26
C GLU A 17 0.08 -13.44 13.08
N GLU A 18 1.40 -13.66 13.04
CA GLU A 18 2.22 -13.33 11.90
C GLU A 18 1.71 -14.16 10.71
N LEU A 19 1.22 -13.47 9.67
CA LEU A 19 0.83 -14.15 8.45
C LEU A 19 2.00 -14.94 7.89
N SER A 20 1.72 -16.08 7.27
CA SER A 20 2.74 -16.82 6.53
C SER A 20 3.31 -15.94 5.41
N LYS A 21 4.55 -16.22 4.99
CA LYS A 21 5.19 -15.48 3.89
C LYS A 21 4.36 -15.47 2.62
N GLU A 22 3.71 -16.59 2.30
CA GLU A 22 2.83 -16.70 1.12
C GLU A 22 1.62 -15.77 1.22
N GLU A 23 1.01 -15.66 2.40
CA GLU A 23 -0.12 -14.75 2.62
C GLU A 23 0.34 -13.29 2.59
N GLN A 24 1.51 -12.98 3.18
CA GLN A 24 2.11 -11.64 3.09
C GLN A 24 2.36 -11.26 1.63
N GLU A 25 3.02 -12.11 0.85
CA GLU A 25 3.29 -11.89 -0.58
C GLU A 25 2.01 -11.74 -1.39
N ARG A 26 1.00 -12.59 -1.14
CA ARG A 26 -0.31 -12.49 -1.80
C ARG A 26 -0.96 -11.14 -1.53
N ASN A 27 -0.96 -10.71 -0.27
CA ASN A 27 -1.68 -9.50 0.15
C ASN A 27 -0.92 -8.22 -0.23
N ILE A 28 0.42 -8.26 -0.28
CA ILE A 28 1.24 -7.20 -0.90
C ILE A 28 0.89 -7.07 -2.39
N GLY A 29 0.76 -8.19 -3.11
CA GLY A 29 0.36 -8.19 -4.52
C GLY A 29 -1.05 -7.63 -4.74
N LEU A 30 -2.01 -8.00 -3.88
CA LEU A 30 -3.37 -7.45 -3.90
C LEU A 30 -3.36 -5.93 -3.62
N PHE A 31 -2.61 -5.51 -2.59
CA PHE A 31 -2.45 -4.10 -2.26
C PHE A 31 -1.89 -3.28 -3.42
N TYR A 32 -0.82 -3.76 -4.06
CA TYR A 32 -0.27 -3.09 -5.24
C TYR A 32 -1.30 -3.00 -6.38
N THR A 33 -2.03 -4.08 -6.66
CA THR A 33 -3.05 -4.11 -7.71
C THR A 33 -4.17 -3.11 -7.44
N ASP A 34 -4.65 -3.06 -6.21
CA ASP A 34 -5.72 -2.15 -5.81
C ASP A 34 -5.26 -0.69 -5.83
N VAL A 35 -4.03 -0.41 -5.39
CA VAL A 35 -3.43 0.92 -5.50
C VAL A 35 -3.34 1.32 -6.98
N VAL A 36 -2.79 0.47 -7.86
CA VAL A 36 -2.72 0.76 -9.30
C VAL A 36 -4.09 1.04 -9.90
N SER A 37 -5.09 0.21 -9.57
CA SER A 37 -6.46 0.41 -10.08
C SER A 37 -7.10 1.70 -9.56
N TYR A 38 -6.80 2.09 -8.31
CA TYR A 38 -7.34 3.31 -7.72
C TYR A 38 -6.80 4.59 -8.38
N PHE A 39 -5.55 4.55 -8.83
CA PHE A 39 -4.86 5.67 -9.49
C PHE A 39 -4.83 5.55 -11.02
N GLU A 40 -5.55 4.59 -11.61
CA GLU A 40 -5.53 4.30 -13.06
C GLU A 40 -6.01 5.50 -13.92
N ASP A 41 -6.81 6.39 -13.33
CA ASP A 41 -7.38 7.56 -14.01
C ASP A 41 -6.45 8.80 -14.01
N GLY A 42 -5.26 8.74 -13.40
CA GLY A 42 -4.36 9.89 -13.30
C GLY A 42 -2.94 9.66 -13.87
N ASP A 43 -2.11 10.69 -13.75
CA ASP A 43 -0.70 10.70 -14.20
C ASP A 43 0.26 10.13 -13.14
N GLU A 44 -0.25 9.40 -12.15
CA GLU A 44 0.55 8.80 -11.09
C GLU A 44 1.43 7.66 -11.59
N ILE A 45 2.67 7.64 -11.10
CA ILE A 45 3.60 6.53 -11.37
C ILE A 45 3.66 5.66 -10.11
N ILE A 46 3.21 4.42 -10.23
CA ILE A 46 3.20 3.45 -9.13
C ILE A 46 4.18 2.33 -9.45
N SER A 47 4.99 1.98 -8.48
CA SER A 47 5.99 0.91 -8.59
C SER A 47 6.10 0.17 -7.25
N MET A 48 6.54 -1.08 -7.29
CA MET A 48 6.80 -1.88 -6.10
C MET A 48 8.21 -2.46 -6.18
N ASP A 49 8.93 -2.46 -5.06
CA ASP A 49 10.25 -3.09 -4.97
C ASP A 49 10.16 -4.57 -4.54
N ASP A 50 11.30 -5.27 -4.59
CA ASP A 50 11.41 -6.69 -4.20
C ASP A 50 11.09 -6.95 -2.72
N ASN A 51 11.00 -5.90 -1.88
CA ASN A 51 10.63 -5.99 -0.47
C ASN A 51 9.14 -5.71 -0.23
N GLY A 52 8.35 -5.50 -1.30
CA GLY A 52 6.92 -5.20 -1.19
C GLY A 52 6.61 -3.75 -0.80
N VAL A 53 7.58 -2.83 -0.95
CA VAL A 53 7.36 -1.40 -0.72
C VAL A 53 6.79 -0.78 -1.99
N VAL A 54 5.59 -0.23 -1.89
CA VAL A 54 4.91 0.49 -2.97
C VAL A 54 5.33 1.96 -2.93
N SER A 55 5.91 2.43 -4.03
CA SER A 55 6.25 3.83 -4.26
C SER A 55 5.22 4.46 -5.19
N ILE A 56 4.56 5.52 -4.72
CA ILE A 56 3.54 6.28 -5.44
C ILE A 56 4.12 7.66 -5.73
N GLN A 57 4.29 7.99 -7.00
CA GLN A 57 4.70 9.31 -7.44
C GLN A 57 3.48 10.06 -7.98
N THR A 58 3.04 11.09 -7.25
CA THR A 58 1.79 11.82 -7.53
C THR A 58 1.97 13.33 -7.37
N THR A 59 1.00 14.10 -7.89
CA THR A 59 0.86 15.54 -7.64
C THR A 59 0.00 15.84 -6.42
N LEU A 60 -0.70 14.83 -5.88
CA LEU A 60 -1.47 14.93 -4.63
C LEU A 60 -0.58 15.34 -3.47
N ASP A 61 -1.20 15.99 -2.48
CA ASP A 61 -0.53 16.22 -1.22
C ASP A 61 -0.36 14.91 -0.42
N GLU A 62 0.50 14.98 0.59
CA GLU A 62 0.86 13.82 1.40
C GLU A 62 -0.33 13.24 2.15
N LYS A 63 -1.24 14.11 2.60
CA LYS A 63 -2.40 13.71 3.40
C LYS A 63 -3.43 13.01 2.52
N GLU A 64 -3.68 13.54 1.32
CA GLU A 64 -4.55 12.94 0.32
C GLU A 64 -4.02 11.57 -0.09
N CYS A 65 -2.72 11.46 -0.39
CA CYS A 65 -2.10 10.19 -0.74
C CYS A 65 -2.20 9.17 0.42
N ASP A 66 -1.95 9.59 1.66
CA ASP A 66 -2.10 8.74 2.84
C ASP A 66 -3.55 8.29 3.05
N ASP A 67 -4.53 9.20 2.91
CA ASP A 67 -5.96 8.91 3.07
C ASP A 67 -6.45 7.90 2.01
N LEU A 68 -5.91 7.97 0.78
CA LEU A 68 -6.22 7.02 -0.29
C LEU A 68 -5.61 5.63 -0.04
N VAL A 69 -4.32 5.60 0.29
CA VAL A 69 -3.62 4.36 0.59
C VAL A 69 -4.22 3.66 1.82
N ALA A 70 -4.65 4.41 2.82
CA ALA A 70 -5.34 3.87 3.99
C ALA A 70 -6.68 3.23 3.63
N LYS A 71 -7.45 3.79 2.70
CA LYS A 71 -8.71 3.17 2.22
C LYS A 71 -8.45 1.84 1.54
N VAL A 72 -7.43 1.77 0.68
CA VAL A 72 -7.04 0.53 0.00
C VAL A 72 -6.57 -0.50 1.02
N ALA A 73 -5.72 -0.10 1.97
CA ALA A 73 -5.23 -0.98 3.01
C ALA A 73 -6.38 -1.51 3.91
N ILE A 74 -7.30 -0.67 4.37
CA ILE A 74 -8.46 -1.09 5.16
C ILE A 74 -9.33 -2.09 4.40
N GLY A 75 -9.53 -1.92 3.09
CA GLY A 75 -10.29 -2.85 2.26
C GLY A 75 -9.71 -4.26 2.20
N LEU A 76 -8.42 -4.41 2.51
CA LEU A 76 -7.67 -5.67 2.53
C LEU A 76 -7.35 -6.16 3.95
N ASP A 77 -7.97 -5.56 4.98
CA ASP A 77 -7.61 -5.78 6.39
C ASP A 77 -6.10 -5.55 6.68
N LEU A 78 -5.48 -4.63 5.95
CA LEU A 78 -4.08 -4.22 6.08
C LEU A 78 -3.93 -2.97 6.95
N LEU A 79 -2.81 -2.88 7.68
CA LEU A 79 -2.38 -1.63 8.31
C LEU A 79 -1.26 -1.00 7.47
N PRO A 80 -1.48 0.17 6.84
CA PRO A 80 -0.43 0.83 6.08
C PRO A 80 0.67 1.32 7.04
N MET A 81 1.93 0.97 6.77
CA MET A 81 3.09 1.56 7.42
C MET A 81 3.78 2.53 6.46
N LYS A 82 3.97 3.77 6.93
CA LYS A 82 4.66 4.82 6.17
C LYS A 82 6.16 4.79 6.48
N HIS A 83 7.00 4.93 5.44
CA HIS A 83 8.46 4.97 5.54
C HIS A 83 9.03 6.36 5.27
#